data_AF-A0A955N644-F1
#
_entry.id   AF-A0A955N644-F1
#
_cell.length_a   1.000
_cell.length_b   1.000
_cell.length_c   1.000
_cell.angle_alpha   90.00
_cell.angle_beta   90.00
_cell.angle_gamma   90.00
#
_symmetry.space_group_name_H-M   'P 1'
#
loop_
_entity.id
_entity.type
_entity.pdbx_description
1 polymer ?
#
loop_
_entity_poly.entity_id
_entity_poly.type
_entity_poly.pdbx_seq_one_letter_code
_entity_poly.pdbx_strand_id
1 'polypeptide(L)'
;MMDVCRVTRRERKSILLLWVIVNLVVWALLMGQTVNAYEEEVLEQKTSITGVVKFSGILPSSRTFKVTMGGNPEFCQTIADKKGFINIPKVRVSSKQRLADVVVFLQEVERGKPLPKEGPVLAVDRCQFEPRVMGALADQNLRMAMRDPILH
;
A
#
# COMPACT_ATOMS: atom_id res chain seq x y z
N MET A 1 -47.54 34.94 -44.00
CA MET A 1 -47.07 35.50 -42.70
C MET A 1 -46.63 34.46 -41.67
N MET A 2 -46.82 33.14 -41.92
CA MET A 2 -46.52 32.08 -40.94
C MET A 2 -45.06 31.57 -40.95
N ASP A 3 -44.28 31.81 -42.02
CA ASP A 3 -42.90 31.28 -42.13
C ASP A 3 -41.85 32.12 -41.38
N VAL A 4 -42.03 33.44 -41.27
CA VAL A 4 -41.10 34.34 -40.55
C VAL A 4 -41.06 34.02 -39.06
N CYS A 5 -42.19 33.63 -38.47
CA CYS A 5 -42.30 33.24 -37.07
C CYS A 5 -41.65 31.87 -36.77
N ARG A 6 -41.55 31.00 -37.79
CA ARG A 6 -40.94 29.67 -37.67
C ARG A 6 -39.40 29.75 -37.71
N VAL A 7 -38.84 30.67 -38.48
CA VAL A 7 -37.38 30.94 -38.55
C VAL A 7 -36.87 31.54 -37.24
N THR A 8 -37.53 32.56 -36.70
CA THR A 8 -37.13 33.20 -35.42
C THR A 8 -37.25 32.27 -34.22
N ARG A 9 -38.19 31.31 -34.24
CA ARG A 9 -38.33 30.26 -33.24
C ARG A 9 -37.21 29.20 -33.33
N ARG A 10 -36.68 28.93 -34.52
CA ARG A 10 -35.55 28.01 -34.74
C ARG A 10 -34.22 28.63 -34.31
N GLU A 11 -34.02 29.92 -34.58
CA GLU A 11 -32.90 30.73 -34.10
C GLU A 11 -32.87 30.80 -32.57
N ARG A 12 -34.00 31.14 -31.93
CA ARG A 12 -34.12 31.16 -30.45
C ARG A 12 -33.84 29.81 -29.80
N LYS A 13 -34.31 28.71 -30.40
CA LYS A 13 -34.01 27.34 -29.91
C LYS A 13 -32.53 26.99 -30.03
N SER A 14 -31.88 27.42 -31.10
CA SER A 14 -30.45 27.18 -31.35
C SER A 14 -29.58 27.97 -30.36
N ILE A 15 -29.95 29.22 -30.07
CA ILE A 15 -29.32 30.06 -29.04
C ILE A 15 -29.52 29.45 -27.65
N LEU A 16 -30.74 28.99 -27.31
CA LEU A 16 -30.99 28.31 -26.04
C LEU A 16 -30.18 27.01 -25.91
N LEU A 17 -30.07 26.23 -26.99
CA LEU A 17 -29.27 25.00 -27.00
C LEU A 17 -27.79 25.30 -26.74
N LEU A 18 -27.25 26.35 -27.37
CA LEU A 18 -25.88 26.82 -27.16
C LEU A 18 -25.66 27.21 -25.69
N TRP A 19 -26.58 27.96 -25.08
CA TRP A 19 -26.50 28.33 -23.67
C TRP A 19 -26.54 27.13 -22.72
N VAL A 20 -27.35 26.12 -23.05
CA VAL A 20 -27.41 24.86 -22.29
C VAL A 20 -26.10 24.10 -22.41
N ILE A 21 -25.54 23.97 -23.62
CA ILE A 21 -24.26 23.29 -23.85
C ILE A 21 -23.11 24.02 -23.14
N VAL A 22 -23.05 25.34 -23.26
CA VAL A 22 -22.04 26.17 -22.57
C VAL A 22 -22.16 25.99 -21.06
N ASN A 23 -23.36 26.03 -20.49
CA ASN A 23 -23.55 25.77 -19.07
C ASN A 23 -23.10 24.34 -18.70
N LEU A 24 -23.48 23.33 -19.48
CA LEU A 24 -23.06 21.94 -19.25
C LEU A 24 -21.54 21.78 -19.23
N VAL A 25 -20.84 22.44 -20.16
CA VAL A 25 -19.37 22.43 -20.23
C VAL A 25 -18.75 23.16 -19.04
N VAL A 26 -19.28 24.32 -18.66
CA VAL A 26 -18.82 25.09 -17.49
C VAL A 26 -19.01 24.29 -16.20
N TRP A 27 -20.17 23.65 -16.02
CA TRP A 27 -20.44 22.79 -14.87
C TRP A 27 -19.55 21.55 -14.84
N ALA A 28 -19.27 20.94 -15.99
CA ALA A 28 -18.34 19.80 -16.08
C ALA A 28 -16.89 20.19 -15.70
N LEU A 29 -16.43 21.39 -16.09
CA LEU A 29 -15.12 21.92 -15.71
C LEU A 29 -15.03 22.26 -14.21
N LEU A 30 -16.11 22.77 -13.61
CA LEU A 30 -16.15 23.13 -12.18
C LEU A 30 -16.24 21.91 -11.25
N MET A 31 -16.81 20.79 -11.72
CA MET A 31 -16.91 19.54 -10.95
C MET A 31 -15.72 18.59 -11.16
N GLY A 32 -14.75 18.95 -12.00
CA GLY A 32 -13.49 18.22 -12.14
C GLY A 32 -12.63 18.38 -10.88
N GLN A 33 -12.97 17.67 -9.81
CA GLN A 33 -12.07 17.56 -8.67
C GLN A 33 -10.89 16.70 -9.08
N THR A 34 -9.72 17.33 -9.21
CA THR A 34 -8.45 16.61 -9.28
C THR A 34 -8.19 16.04 -7.89
N VAL A 35 -8.36 14.74 -7.71
CA VAL A 35 -7.74 14.05 -6.58
C VAL A 35 -6.24 14.19 -6.81
N ASN A 36 -5.60 15.12 -6.10
CA ASN A 36 -4.17 15.34 -6.23
C ASN A 36 -3.45 14.12 -5.67
N ALA A 37 -2.58 13.53 -6.48
CA ALA A 37 -1.60 12.58 -6.00
C ALA A 37 -0.70 13.28 -4.96
N TYR A 38 -0.12 12.49 -4.05
CA TYR A 38 0.80 12.98 -3.03
C TYR A 38 1.88 13.90 -3.61
N GLU A 39 1.98 15.12 -3.08
CA GLU A 39 2.99 16.09 -3.52
C GLU A 39 4.22 16.06 -2.60
N GLU A 40 5.39 15.86 -3.20
CA GLU A 40 6.67 15.89 -2.47
C GLU A 40 7.16 17.34 -2.27
N GLU A 41 7.55 17.67 -1.04
CA GLU A 41 8.10 18.96 -0.63
C GLU A 41 9.35 18.76 0.24
N VAL A 42 10.34 19.63 0.04
CA VAL A 42 11.51 19.70 0.92
C VAL A 42 11.12 20.45 2.19
N LEU A 43 10.86 19.70 3.26
CA LEU A 43 10.54 20.29 4.56
C LEU A 43 11.83 20.82 5.25
N GLU A 44 11.84 22.11 5.59
CA GLU A 44 12.94 22.72 6.36
C GLU A 44 13.05 22.13 7.78
N GLN A 45 11.92 21.74 8.37
CA GLN A 45 11.87 21.10 9.68
C GLN A 45 11.53 19.61 9.56
N LYS A 46 12.40 18.77 10.12
CA LYS A 46 12.22 17.31 10.13
C LYS A 46 11.29 16.91 11.28
N THR A 47 10.00 16.79 11.03
CA THR A 47 9.06 16.13 11.95
C THR A 47 9.12 14.61 11.78
N SER A 48 9.15 13.87 12.88
CA SER A 48 9.18 12.40 12.89
C SER A 48 8.17 11.85 13.90
N ILE A 49 7.47 10.78 13.51
CA ILE A 49 6.64 10.02 14.44
C ILE A 49 7.54 8.99 15.12
N THR A 50 7.64 9.07 16.44
CA THR A 50 8.40 8.12 17.26
C THR A 50 7.49 7.53 18.32
N GLY A 51 7.53 6.22 18.50
CA GLY A 51 6.72 5.53 19.49
C GLY A 51 7.06 4.05 19.60
N VAL A 52 6.44 3.38 20.57
CA VAL A 52 6.59 1.93 20.76
C VAL A 52 5.20 1.32 20.79
N VAL A 53 4.93 0.42 19.84
CA VAL A 53 3.69 -0.36 19.84
C VAL A 53 3.81 -1.47 20.88
N LYS A 54 2.89 -1.50 21.84
CA LYS A 54 2.82 -2.53 22.87
C LYS A 54 1.70 -3.52 22.58
N PHE A 55 2.00 -4.79 22.81
CA PHE A 55 1.01 -5.86 22.80
C PHE A 55 0.35 -5.97 24.17
N SER A 56 -0.98 -6.07 24.21
CA SER A 56 -1.77 -6.27 25.42
C SER A 56 -2.58 -7.55 25.30
N GLY A 57 -2.81 -8.22 26.44
CA GLY A 57 -3.56 -9.47 26.51
C GLY A 57 -2.70 -10.72 26.44
N ILE A 58 -3.37 -11.86 26.24
CA ILE A 58 -2.74 -13.19 26.23
C ILE A 58 -2.06 -13.40 24.88
N LEU A 59 -0.80 -13.85 24.91
CA LEU A 59 -0.06 -14.16 23.69
C LEU A 59 -0.74 -15.35 22.99
N PRO A 60 -1.14 -15.22 21.72
CA PRO A 60 -1.75 -16.33 21.01
C PRO A 60 -0.74 -17.44 20.80
N SER A 61 -1.21 -18.69 20.87
CA SER A 61 -0.37 -19.86 20.60
C SER A 61 0.24 -19.80 19.19
N SER A 62 1.49 -20.24 19.08
CA SER A 62 2.17 -20.41 17.81
C SER A 62 1.47 -21.45 16.96
N ARG A 63 1.56 -21.32 15.63
CA ARG A 63 1.15 -22.36 14.70
C ARG A 63 2.36 -23.23 14.38
N THR A 64 2.17 -24.54 14.48
CA THR A 64 3.19 -25.53 14.09
C THR A 64 2.90 -26.00 12.67
N PHE A 65 3.90 -25.92 11.80
CA PHE A 65 3.80 -26.38 10.42
C PHE A 65 4.83 -27.49 10.20
N LYS A 66 4.40 -28.57 9.54
CA LYS A 66 5.34 -29.54 8.99
C LYS A 66 5.97 -28.92 7.76
N VAL A 67 7.29 -28.92 7.68
CA VAL A 67 8.04 -28.46 6.50
C VAL A 67 7.87 -29.51 5.41
N THR A 68 6.81 -29.36 4.61
CA THR A 68 6.49 -30.26 3.49
C THR A 68 6.90 -29.70 2.14
N MET A 69 7.11 -28.39 2.05
CA MET A 69 7.39 -27.66 0.81
C MET A 69 8.67 -26.82 0.98
N GLY A 70 9.61 -27.04 0.08
CA GLY A 70 10.88 -26.33 -0.03
C GLY A 70 11.77 -27.09 -1.03
N GLY A 71 12.58 -26.39 -1.83
CA GLY A 71 13.45 -27.01 -2.84
C GLY A 71 14.41 -28.07 -2.25
N ASN A 72 14.66 -28.03 -0.95
CA ASN A 72 15.41 -29.04 -0.21
C ASN A 72 14.84 -29.23 1.23
N PRO A 73 13.95 -30.21 1.46
CA PRO A 73 13.36 -30.46 2.76
C PRO A 73 14.37 -30.96 3.79
N GLU A 74 15.47 -31.60 3.39
CA GLU A 74 16.52 -32.06 4.32
C GLU A 74 17.24 -30.85 4.95
N PHE A 75 17.60 -29.86 4.14
CA PHE A 75 18.23 -28.63 4.64
C PHE A 75 17.29 -27.86 5.58
N CYS A 76 16.03 -27.62 5.18
CA CYS A 76 15.10 -26.89 6.04
C CYS A 76 14.73 -27.66 7.32
N GLN A 77 14.79 -29.00 7.32
CA GLN A 77 14.65 -29.81 8.55
C GLN A 77 15.78 -29.58 9.56
N THR A 78 17.00 -29.26 9.10
CA THR A 78 18.13 -28.93 10.00
C THR A 78 17.93 -27.61 10.74
N ILE A 79 17.18 -26.68 10.15
CA ILE A 79 16.84 -25.37 10.72
C ILE A 79 15.54 -25.44 11.54
N ALA A 80 14.69 -26.41 11.26
CA ALA A 80 13.52 -26.77 12.05
C ALA A 80 13.90 -27.46 13.37
N ASP A 81 12.91 -27.93 14.13
CA ASP A 81 13.08 -28.64 15.41
C ASP A 81 13.75 -30.03 15.33
N LYS A 82 14.52 -30.31 14.27
CA LYS A 82 15.11 -31.61 13.89
C LYS A 82 14.09 -32.72 13.61
N LYS A 83 12.78 -32.48 13.79
CA LYS A 83 11.67 -33.37 13.42
C LYS A 83 10.92 -32.86 12.19
N GLY A 84 11.41 -31.77 11.60
CA GLY A 84 10.82 -31.13 10.42
C GLY A 84 9.61 -30.27 10.71
N PHE A 85 9.45 -29.79 11.94
CA PHE A 85 8.39 -28.85 12.29
C PHE A 85 8.97 -27.47 12.60
N ILE A 86 8.29 -26.44 12.09
CA ILE A 86 8.57 -25.05 12.40
C ILE A 86 7.42 -24.46 13.21
N ASN A 87 7.75 -23.80 14.31
CA ASN A 87 6.80 -23.05 15.12
C ASN A 87 6.82 -21.59 14.68
N ILE A 88 5.74 -21.14 14.07
CA ILE A 88 5.59 -19.76 13.60
C ILE A 88 4.69 -19.03 14.61
N PRO A 89 5.23 -18.08 15.39
CA PRO A 89 4.40 -17.27 16.27
C PRO A 89 3.45 -16.40 15.44
N LYS A 90 2.19 -16.25 15.88
CA LYS A 90 1.22 -15.37 15.20
C LYS A 90 1.58 -13.88 15.37
N VAL A 91 2.22 -13.54 16.48
CA VAL A 91 2.74 -12.20 16.79
C VAL A 91 4.12 -12.34 17.42
N ARG A 92 5.03 -11.41 17.12
CA ARG A 92 6.37 -11.38 17.71
C ARG A 92 6.41 -10.29 18.76
N VAL A 93 6.45 -10.70 20.03
CA VAL A 93 6.42 -9.80 21.17
C VAL A 93 7.68 -10.01 22.00
N SER A 94 8.38 -8.92 22.32
CA SER A 94 9.56 -8.95 23.20
C SER A 94 9.18 -9.14 24.68
N SER A 95 10.16 -9.43 25.54
CA SER A 95 9.98 -9.49 27.00
C SER A 95 9.43 -8.20 27.61
N LYS A 96 9.60 -7.05 26.94
CA LYS A 96 9.05 -5.74 27.34
C LYS A 96 7.69 -5.44 26.68
N GLN A 97 6.98 -6.46 26.21
CA GLN A 97 5.69 -6.36 25.50
C GLN A 97 5.71 -5.52 24.22
N ARG A 98 6.89 -5.24 23.64
CA ARG A 98 6.98 -4.51 22.36
C ARG A 98 6.62 -5.44 21.21
N LEU A 99 5.69 -5.01 20.37
CA LEU A 99 5.23 -5.74 19.19
C LEU A 99 6.13 -5.42 17.99
N ALA A 100 6.67 -6.44 17.35
CA ALA A 100 7.39 -6.34 16.08
C ALA A 100 6.44 -6.48 14.89
N ASP A 101 6.95 -6.18 13.68
CA ASP A 101 6.22 -6.37 12.41
C ASP A 101 4.90 -5.57 12.33
N VAL A 102 4.94 -4.29 12.73
CA VAL A 102 3.78 -3.40 12.76
C VAL A 102 3.88 -2.33 11.67
N VAL A 103 2.77 -2.11 10.95
CA VAL A 103 2.62 -0.97 10.02
C VAL A 103 1.96 0.18 10.76
N VAL A 104 2.61 1.35 10.74
CA VAL A 104 2.05 2.62 11.18
C VAL A 104 2.01 3.53 9.97
N PHE A 105 0.85 4.11 9.68
CA PHE A 105 0.67 4.98 8.54
C PHE A 105 -0.22 6.16 8.90
N LEU A 106 -0.09 7.23 8.12
CA LEU A 106 -0.96 8.40 8.18
C LEU A 106 -1.97 8.30 7.04
N GLN A 107 -3.21 8.68 7.31
CA GLN A 107 -4.27 8.79 6.32
C GLN A 107 -4.42 10.24 5.88
N GLU A 108 -4.97 10.45 4.69
CA GLU A 108 -5.34 11.78 4.17
C GLU A 108 -4.16 12.76 4.14
N VAL A 109 -2.95 12.24 3.85
CA VAL A 109 -1.76 13.08 3.66
C VAL A 109 -1.61 13.40 2.18
N GLU A 110 -1.83 14.66 1.83
CA GLU A 110 -1.77 15.14 0.45
C GLU A 110 -0.39 15.69 0.04
N ARG A 111 0.42 16.14 1.01
CA ARG A 111 1.74 16.75 0.77
C ARG A 111 2.73 16.39 1.87
N GLY A 112 4.00 16.16 1.55
CA GLY A 112 5.02 15.88 2.56
C GLY A 112 6.39 15.52 2.00
N LYS A 113 7.16 14.74 2.75
CA LYS A 113 8.55 14.39 2.39
C LYS A 113 8.65 13.58 1.09
N PRO A 114 9.78 13.67 0.37
CA PRO A 114 10.04 12.78 -0.75
C PRO A 114 9.86 11.31 -0.37
N LEU A 115 9.16 10.57 -1.22
CA LEU A 115 8.92 9.15 -1.03
C LEU A 115 10.20 8.35 -1.36
N PRO A 116 10.42 7.20 -0.70
CA PRO A 116 11.53 6.32 -1.07
C PRO A 116 11.40 5.90 -2.53
N LYS A 117 12.49 6.01 -3.29
CA LYS A 117 12.52 5.57 -4.70
C LYS A 117 12.75 4.07 -4.85
N GLU A 118 13.47 3.49 -3.90
CA GLU A 118 13.76 2.07 -3.88
C GLU A 118 12.62 1.32 -3.20
N GLY A 119 12.22 0.21 -3.82
CA GLY A 119 11.28 -0.73 -3.22
C GLY A 119 11.91 -1.52 -2.07
N PRO A 120 11.07 -2.20 -1.27
CA PRO A 120 11.56 -2.92 -0.11
C PRO A 120 12.35 -4.18 -0.52
N VAL A 121 13.16 -4.67 0.42
CA VAL A 121 13.95 -5.90 0.26
C VAL A 121 13.37 -7.00 1.14
N LEU A 122 13.01 -8.12 0.53
CA LEU A 122 12.60 -9.35 1.21
C LEU A 122 13.77 -10.34 1.19
N ALA A 123 14.24 -10.77 2.34
CA ALA A 123 15.29 -11.79 2.42
C ALA A 123 14.66 -13.17 2.67
N VAL A 124 15.16 -14.18 1.95
CA VAL A 124 14.96 -15.58 2.29
C VAL A 124 16.14 -16.02 3.13
N ASP A 125 15.90 -16.19 4.43
CA ASP A 125 16.90 -16.47 5.44
C ASP A 125 16.36 -17.55 6.37
N ARG A 126 17.08 -18.66 6.50
CA ARG A 126 16.71 -19.82 7.31
C ARG A 126 15.32 -20.37 6.96
N CYS A 127 15.08 -20.54 5.66
CA CYS A 127 13.80 -20.98 5.09
C CYS A 127 12.61 -20.09 5.49
N GLN A 128 12.84 -18.81 5.82
CA GLN A 128 11.82 -17.84 6.17
C GLN A 128 11.99 -16.54 5.39
N PHE A 129 10.89 -15.84 5.16
CA PHE A 129 10.88 -14.50 4.60
C PHE A 129 10.99 -13.47 5.72
N GLU A 130 12.01 -12.60 5.65
CA GLU A 130 12.22 -11.50 6.58
C GLU A 130 12.39 -10.16 5.81
N PRO A 131 11.75 -9.06 6.26
CA PRO A 131 10.83 -8.98 7.40
C PRO A 131 9.47 -9.64 7.08
N ARG A 132 8.73 -10.05 8.12
CA ARG A 132 7.40 -10.70 7.95
C ARG A 132 6.30 -9.74 7.52
N VAL A 133 6.50 -8.45 7.76
CA VAL A 133 5.60 -7.37 7.36
C VAL A 133 6.44 -6.26 6.75
N MET A 134 6.02 -5.79 5.59
CA MET A 134 6.70 -4.72 4.85
C MET A 134 5.68 -3.82 4.16
N GLY A 135 6.04 -2.55 4.01
CA GLY A 135 5.31 -1.60 3.17
C GLY A 135 6.05 -1.39 1.86
N ALA A 136 5.29 -1.19 0.78
CA ALA A 136 5.78 -0.77 -0.53
C ALA A 136 4.86 0.31 -1.07
N LEU A 137 5.38 1.17 -1.92
CA LEU A 137 4.57 2.06 -2.74
C LEU A 137 4.17 1.34 -4.04
N ALA A 138 3.12 1.82 -4.68
CA ALA A 138 2.73 1.35 -6.01
C ALA A 138 3.91 1.50 -6.98
N ASP A 139 4.01 0.56 -7.92
CA ASP A 139 5.02 0.52 -8.99
C ASP A 139 6.49 0.38 -8.52
N GLN A 140 6.72 0.09 -7.24
CA GLN A 140 8.05 -0.26 -6.75
C GLN A 140 8.40 -1.73 -6.99
N ASN A 141 9.66 -1.99 -7.38
CA ASN A 141 10.18 -3.34 -7.50
C ASN A 141 10.47 -3.95 -6.13
N LEU A 142 9.86 -5.11 -5.84
CA LEU A 142 10.25 -5.94 -4.70
C LEU A 142 11.54 -6.68 -5.03
N ARG A 143 12.58 -6.45 -4.22
CA ARG A 143 13.85 -7.17 -4.35
C ARG A 143 13.86 -8.35 -3.40
N MET A 144 14.04 -9.56 -3.93
CA MET A 144 14.21 -10.75 -3.10
C MET A 144 15.69 -11.14 -3.01
N ALA A 145 16.23 -11.20 -1.80
CA ALA A 145 17.60 -11.62 -1.53
C ALA A 145 17.62 -13.05 -1.00
N MET A 146 18.31 -13.95 -1.69
CA MET A 146 18.55 -15.31 -1.20
C MET A 146 19.74 -15.31 -0.25
N ARG A 147 19.54 -15.62 1.03
CA ARG A 147 20.62 -15.83 2.02
C ARG A 147 20.82 -17.29 2.37
N ASP A 148 19.86 -18.14 2.07
CA ASP A 148 20.02 -19.57 2.21
C ASP A 148 21.00 -20.13 1.17
N PRO A 149 21.73 -21.20 1.50
CA PRO A 149 22.61 -21.90 0.54
C PRO A 149 21.83 -22.69 -0.51
N ILE A 150 20.51 -22.74 -0.41
CA ILE A 150 19.60 -23.43 -1.32
C ILE A 150 18.65 -22.43 -1.97
N LEU A 151 18.20 -22.73 -3.18
CA LEU A 151 17.16 -21.95 -3.84
C LEU A 151 15.78 -22.34 -3.31
N HIS A 152 14.90 -21.35 -3.14
CA HIS A 152 13.50 -21.52 -2.75
C HIS A 152 12.56 -21.13 -3.87
#